data_AF-A0A934VRY9-F1
#
_entry.id   AF-A0A934VRY9-F1
#
_cell.length_a   1.000
_cell.length_b   1.000
_cell.length_c   1.000
_cell.angle_alpha   90.00
_cell.angle_beta   90.00
_cell.angle_gamma   90.00
#
_symmetry.space_group_name_H-M   'P 1'
#
loop_
_entity.id
_entity.type
_entity.pdbx_description
1 polymer ?
#
loop_
_entity_poly.entity_id
_entity_poly.type
_entity_poly.pdbx_seq_one_letter_code
_entity_poly.pdbx_strand_id
1 'polypeptide(L)'
;MLSAVDQYLKTLLTFVPCNKANRFNNDYIALIHVPANGPEKVYSLAFGENEPLLTVASYKSAVWEIVEHFDSQDQPKPELDALQAQLEADHPALDYLGVKTLRNCENYSDGQAGLDYYLMLWQKDGESGVVECYEPYSRDDYAWATVIGALQVLSSQFEYAIK
;
A
#
# COMPACT_ATOMS: atom_id res chain seq x y z
N MET A 1 0.63 -25.01 6.07
CA MET A 1 1.70 -24.81 5.06
C MET A 1 1.77 -23.31 4.83
N LEU A 2 2.90 -22.68 5.11
CA LEU A 2 3.23 -21.31 4.71
C LEU A 2 3.93 -21.42 3.33
N SER A 3 3.29 -20.78 2.35
CA SER A 3 3.67 -20.39 0.98
C SER A 3 2.36 -20.12 0.19
N ALA A 4 2.26 -19.37 -0.92
CA ALA A 4 2.14 -17.91 -1.10
C ALA A 4 3.17 -17.07 -0.33
N VAL A 5 4.37 -17.06 -0.91
CA VAL A 5 5.67 -16.54 -0.42
C VAL A 5 5.52 -15.47 0.67
N ASP A 6 6.13 -15.67 1.83
CA ASP A 6 5.28 -16.05 2.96
C ASP A 6 4.43 -14.98 3.67
N GLN A 7 3.16 -14.95 3.24
CA GLN A 7 2.10 -13.95 3.46
C GLN A 7 2.51 -12.56 2.91
N TYR A 8 2.95 -12.61 1.65
CA TYR A 8 3.94 -11.80 0.94
C TYR A 8 4.19 -10.35 1.39
N LEU A 9 5.37 -10.06 1.94
CA LEU A 9 6.02 -10.87 2.96
C LEU A 9 5.66 -10.15 4.28
N LYS A 10 4.78 -10.83 5.04
CA LYS A 10 3.81 -10.34 6.04
C LYS A 10 3.21 -8.95 5.80
N THR A 11 2.51 -8.82 4.67
CA THR A 11 1.86 -7.61 4.10
C THR A 11 2.81 -6.42 4.13
N LEU A 12 3.91 -6.58 3.38
CA LEU A 12 5.14 -5.79 3.38
C LEU A 12 5.39 -5.09 4.73
N LEU A 13 5.38 -6.00 5.69
CA LEU A 13 5.67 -5.95 7.11
C LEU A 13 4.86 -4.94 7.95
N THR A 14 3.57 -4.77 7.61
CA THR A 14 2.51 -4.15 8.46
C THR A 14 2.63 -2.62 8.63
N PHE A 15 3.16 -1.97 7.59
CA PHE A 15 3.25 -0.49 7.37
C PHE A 15 4.21 0.26 8.33
N VAL A 16 5.38 -0.34 8.63
CA VAL A 16 6.48 -0.03 9.60
C VAL A 16 6.90 1.48 9.70
N PRO A 17 7.22 2.09 10.89
CA PRO A 17 8.05 1.61 12.05
C PRO A 17 7.36 1.40 13.41
N CYS A 18 7.86 0.42 14.19
CA CYS A 18 7.19 -0.17 15.35
C CYS A 18 7.95 -0.05 16.69
N ASN A 19 7.22 0.33 17.75
CA ASN A 19 7.29 -0.37 19.05
C ASN A 19 5.93 -0.32 19.79
N LYS A 20 5.23 -1.47 19.73
CA LYS A 20 4.15 -2.03 20.58
C LYS A 20 2.68 -1.51 20.51
N ALA A 21 1.85 -2.52 20.19
CA ALA A 21 0.46 -2.82 20.55
C ALA A 21 -0.67 -1.89 20.07
N ASN A 22 -1.60 -2.44 19.27
CA ASN A 22 -2.89 -1.87 18.83
C ASN A 22 -2.89 -0.88 17.64
N ARG A 23 -2.19 -1.18 16.54
CA ARG A 23 -2.23 -0.33 15.32
C ARG A 23 -3.59 -0.30 14.59
N PHE A 24 -4.43 -1.33 14.71
CA PHE A 24 -5.64 -1.50 13.86
C PHE A 24 -6.97 -1.48 14.62
N ASN A 25 -7.12 -0.61 15.62
CA ASN A 25 -8.44 -0.35 16.20
C ASN A 25 -9.23 0.70 15.41
N ASN A 26 -8.57 1.46 14.53
CA ASN A 26 -9.15 2.57 13.80
C ASN A 26 -9.20 2.29 12.29
N ASP A 27 -9.93 3.11 11.57
CA ASP A 27 -10.03 3.06 10.11
C ASP A 27 -8.66 3.23 9.45
N TYR A 28 -8.44 2.50 8.36
CA TYR A 28 -7.20 2.54 7.60
C TYR A 28 -7.40 2.17 6.12
N ILE A 29 -6.49 2.65 5.28
CA ILE A 29 -6.33 2.22 3.90
C ILE A 29 -4.85 1.91 3.66
N ALA A 30 -4.59 0.79 3.01
CA ALA A 30 -3.26 0.37 2.62
C ALA A 30 -3.26 -0.03 1.15
N LEU A 31 -2.36 0.56 0.38
CA LEU A 31 -2.15 0.27 -1.03
C LEU A 31 -0.71 -0.16 -1.25
N ILE A 32 -0.53 -1.34 -1.83
CA ILE A 32 0.74 -1.88 -2.27
C ILE A 32 0.78 -1.75 -3.79
N HIS A 33 1.83 -1.11 -4.31
CA HIS A 33 2.09 -0.99 -5.74
C HIS A 33 3.34 -1.79 -6.08
N VAL A 34 3.12 -2.79 -6.92
CA VAL A 34 4.13 -3.62 -7.57
C VAL A 34 4.28 -3.10 -9.00
N PRO A 35 5.32 -2.30 -9.31
CA PRO A 35 5.48 -1.82 -10.65
C PRO A 35 5.92 -2.94 -11.60
N ALA A 36 5.57 -2.81 -12.88
CA ALA A 36 6.05 -3.69 -13.94
C ALA A 36 7.59 -3.80 -13.96
N ASN A 37 8.27 -2.69 -13.66
CA ASN A 37 9.71 -2.60 -13.54
C ASN A 37 10.09 -1.70 -12.36
N GLY A 38 11.01 -2.17 -11.52
CA GLY A 38 11.57 -1.39 -10.40
C GLY A 38 11.04 -1.82 -9.03
N PRO A 39 11.33 -1.03 -7.99
CA PRO A 39 11.03 -1.43 -6.62
C PRO A 39 9.57 -1.18 -6.24
N GLU A 40 9.09 -2.00 -5.31
CA GLU A 40 7.76 -1.87 -4.71
C GLU A 40 7.61 -0.59 -3.87
N LYS A 41 6.39 -0.07 -3.86
CA LYS A 41 5.97 1.03 -2.99
C LYS A 41 4.75 0.65 -2.15
N VAL A 42 4.70 1.16 -0.93
CA VAL A 42 3.59 0.96 0.01
C VAL A 42 3.10 2.31 0.53
N TYR A 43 1.80 2.54 0.41
CA TYR A 43 1.09 3.69 0.96
C TYR A 43 0.18 3.20 2.08
N SER A 44 0.27 3.80 3.25
CA SER A 44 -0.60 3.48 4.39
C SER A 44 -1.14 4.75 5.01
N LEU A 45 -2.45 4.82 5.11
CA LEU A 45 -3.17 5.92 5.73
C LEU A 45 -3.97 5.39 6.91
N ALA A 46 -3.64 5.82 8.11
CA ALA A 46 -4.42 5.55 9.32
C ALA A 46 -5.23 6.80 9.69
N PHE A 47 -6.53 6.64 9.88
CA PHE A 47 -7.41 7.73 10.32
C PHE A 47 -7.34 7.79 11.86
N GLY A 48 -6.48 8.66 12.39
CA GLY A 48 -6.35 8.91 13.83
C GLY A 48 -7.53 9.72 14.39
N GLU A 49 -7.60 9.87 15.72
CA GLU A 49 -8.67 10.64 16.38
C GLU A 49 -8.62 12.15 16.07
N ASN A 50 -7.43 12.69 15.77
CA ASN A 50 -7.23 14.11 15.49
C ASN A 50 -6.87 14.36 14.02
N GLU A 51 -5.83 13.68 13.53
CA GLU A 51 -5.29 13.87 12.19
C GLU A 51 -4.92 12.52 11.58
N PRO A 52 -5.11 12.32 10.25
CA PRO A 52 -4.65 11.14 9.58
C PRO A 52 -3.12 11.06 9.54
N LEU A 53 -2.58 9.85 9.67
CA LEU A 53 -1.15 9.58 9.55
C LEU A 53 -0.89 8.85 8.24
N LEU A 54 -0.14 9.50 7.34
CA LEU A 54 0.35 8.88 6.11
C LEU A 54 1.75 8.30 6.34
N THR A 55 1.93 7.07 5.89
CA THR A 55 3.24 6.41 5.79
C THR A 55 3.45 5.98 4.35
N VAL A 56 4.61 6.36 3.79
CA VAL A 56 5.04 5.97 2.45
C VAL A 56 6.36 5.23 2.58
N ALA A 57 6.42 4.01 2.08
CA ALA A 57 7.64 3.21 2.06
C ALA A 57 7.98 2.81 0.64
N SER A 58 9.26 2.96 0.26
CA SER A 58 9.80 2.52 -1.02
C SER A 58 10.94 1.54 -0.76
N TYR A 59 10.88 0.37 -1.39
CA TYR A 59 11.97 -0.58 -1.34
C TYR A 59 13.12 -0.14 -2.25
N LYS A 60 14.35 -0.59 -1.98
CA LYS A 60 15.49 -0.27 -2.86
C LYS A 60 15.64 -1.21 -4.04
N SER A 61 15.02 -2.37 -3.98
CA SER A 61 14.98 -3.38 -5.04
C SER A 61 13.65 -4.12 -4.99
N ALA A 62 13.30 -4.79 -6.09
CA ALA A 62 12.12 -5.64 -6.12
C ALA A 62 12.25 -6.77 -5.10
N VAL A 63 11.23 -6.98 -4.28
CA VAL A 63 11.26 -7.92 -3.17
C VAL A 63 11.29 -9.36 -3.70
N TRP A 64 10.65 -9.66 -4.84
CA TRP A 64 10.68 -11.01 -5.42
C TRP A 64 12.06 -11.43 -5.90
N GLU A 65 12.89 -10.51 -6.40
CA GLU A 65 14.28 -10.81 -6.80
C GLU A 65 15.13 -11.30 -5.62
N ILE A 66 14.88 -10.76 -4.42
CA ILE A 66 15.56 -11.18 -3.20
C ILE A 66 15.01 -12.53 -2.72
N VAL A 67 13.70 -12.78 -2.91
CA VAL A 67 13.00 -13.93 -2.33
C VAL A 67 13.15 -15.22 -3.13
N GLU A 68 13.45 -15.17 -4.42
CA GLU A 68 13.82 -16.38 -5.18
C GLU A 68 15.10 -17.07 -4.65
N HIS A 69 15.87 -16.38 -3.80
CA HIS A 69 17.14 -16.85 -3.25
C HIS A 69 17.06 -17.22 -1.75
N PHE A 70 15.86 -17.25 -1.15
CA PHE A 70 15.63 -17.22 0.31
C PHE A 70 15.77 -18.57 1.07
N ASP A 71 16.29 -19.63 0.44
CA ASP A 71 16.40 -20.98 1.03
C ASP A 71 17.44 -21.12 2.17
N SER A 72 17.99 -20.01 2.70
CA SER A 72 19.02 -20.03 3.75
C SER A 72 18.67 -19.12 4.93
N GLN A 73 18.80 -19.63 6.17
CA GLN A 73 18.36 -18.99 7.42
C GLN A 73 19.11 -17.70 7.82
N ASP A 74 20.08 -17.23 7.03
CA ASP A 74 20.98 -16.11 7.37
C ASP A 74 20.95 -14.94 6.36
N GLN A 75 19.86 -14.75 5.61
CA GLN A 75 19.78 -13.68 4.61
C GLN A 75 19.20 -12.34 5.10
N PRO A 76 19.70 -11.20 4.56
CA PRO A 76 19.31 -9.85 4.96
C PRO A 76 17.87 -9.49 4.54
N LYS A 77 17.21 -8.68 5.37
CA LYS A 77 15.88 -8.11 5.06
C LYS A 77 16.00 -7.10 3.90
N PRO A 78 14.96 -6.96 3.06
CA PRO A 78 14.98 -5.97 1.99
C PRO A 78 15.13 -4.56 2.57
N GLU A 79 16.07 -3.79 2.01
CA GLU A 79 16.26 -2.38 2.38
C GLU A 79 15.09 -1.54 1.89
N LEU A 80 14.63 -0.62 2.74
CA LEU A 80 13.53 0.30 2.43
C LEU A 80 13.77 1.68 3.02
N ASP A 81 13.29 2.69 2.33
CA ASP A 81 13.19 4.07 2.81
C ASP A 81 11.73 4.36 3.14
N ALA A 82 11.46 4.82 4.37
CA ALA A 82 10.11 5.11 4.85
C ALA A 82 10.00 6.52 5.39
N LEU A 83 8.89 7.19 5.06
CA LEU A 83 8.54 8.51 5.54
C LEU A 83 7.15 8.47 6.19
N GLN A 84 7.01 9.17 7.31
CA GLN A 84 5.73 9.35 7.99
C GLN A 84 5.42 10.84 8.11
N ALA A 85 4.18 11.22 7.82
CA ALA A 85 3.69 12.58 7.93
C ALA A 85 2.25 12.61 8.46
N GLN A 86 1.97 13.58 9.34
CA GLN A 86 0.58 13.91 9.71
C GLN A 86 -0.04 14.76 8.60
N LEU A 87 -1.31 14.49 8.31
CA LEU A 87 -2.09 15.21 7.30
C LEU A 87 -3.12 16.11 7.98
N GLU A 88 -3.41 17.25 7.36
CA GLU A 88 -4.57 18.06 7.74
C GLU A 88 -5.86 17.25 7.56
N ALA A 89 -6.75 17.28 8.56
CA ALA A 89 -7.96 16.46 8.57
C ALA A 89 -8.97 16.83 7.46
N ASP A 90 -8.90 18.05 6.93
CA ASP A 90 -9.71 18.58 5.83
C ASP A 90 -8.98 18.56 4.48
N HIS A 91 -7.89 17.81 4.36
CA HIS A 91 -7.16 17.69 3.10
C HIS A 91 -8.07 17.12 1.99
N PRO A 92 -8.23 17.80 0.84
CA PRO A 92 -9.26 17.49 -0.16
C PRO A 92 -9.11 16.11 -0.82
N ALA A 93 -7.90 15.54 -0.82
CA ALA A 93 -7.68 14.18 -1.32
C ALA A 93 -8.38 13.10 -0.46
N LEU A 94 -8.69 13.38 0.81
CA LEU A 94 -9.36 12.43 1.70
C LEU A 94 -10.81 12.15 1.28
N ASP A 95 -11.48 13.10 0.62
CA ASP A 95 -12.86 12.95 0.12
C ASP A 95 -12.99 11.82 -0.92
N TYR A 96 -11.91 11.52 -1.62
CA TYR A 96 -11.85 10.46 -2.63
C TYR A 96 -11.66 9.06 -2.03
N LEU A 97 -11.35 8.98 -0.73
CA LEU A 97 -11.05 7.76 0.01
C LEU A 97 -12.24 7.28 0.87
N GLY A 98 -13.46 7.61 0.46
CA GLY A 98 -14.69 7.17 1.11
C GLY A 98 -15.05 5.71 0.82
N VAL A 99 -15.86 5.10 1.71
CA VAL A 99 -16.30 3.69 1.64
C VAL A 99 -16.90 3.34 0.27
N LYS A 100 -17.70 4.24 -0.32
CA LYS A 100 -18.32 4.02 -1.64
C LYS A 100 -17.26 3.78 -2.74
N THR A 101 -16.19 4.58 -2.75
CA THR A 101 -15.10 4.42 -3.72
C THR A 101 -14.35 3.12 -3.47
N LEU A 102 -13.98 2.86 -2.21
CA LEU A 102 -13.24 1.66 -1.81
C LEU A 102 -13.96 0.35 -2.17
N ARG A 103 -15.28 0.32 -1.97
CA ARG A 103 -16.12 -0.84 -2.30
C ARG A 103 -16.26 -1.08 -3.80
N ASN A 104 -16.15 -0.03 -4.60
CA ASN A 104 -16.27 -0.12 -6.05
C ASN A 104 -14.96 -0.55 -6.73
N CYS A 105 -13.85 -0.68 -6.00
CA CYS A 105 -12.64 -1.29 -6.52
C CYS A 105 -12.86 -2.81 -6.67
N GLU A 106 -12.98 -3.29 -7.90
CA GLU A 106 -13.21 -4.71 -8.18
C GLU A 106 -11.90 -5.50 -8.32
N ASN A 107 -11.98 -6.83 -8.15
CA ASN A 107 -10.83 -7.72 -8.32
C ASN A 107 -10.60 -8.02 -9.81
N TYR A 108 -9.37 -7.83 -10.27
CA TYR A 108 -8.96 -8.15 -11.63
C TYR A 108 -7.59 -8.84 -11.65
N SER A 109 -7.62 -10.18 -11.62
CA SER A 109 -6.42 -11.02 -11.46
C SER A 109 -5.84 -11.56 -12.78
N ASP A 110 -6.42 -11.21 -13.95
CA ASP A 110 -6.03 -11.73 -15.27
C ASP A 110 -4.70 -11.13 -15.82
N GLY A 111 -3.77 -10.78 -14.94
CA GLY A 111 -2.48 -10.20 -15.31
C GLY A 111 -1.37 -11.22 -15.55
N GLN A 112 -0.22 -10.71 -15.98
CA GLN A 112 1.01 -11.48 -16.18
C GLN A 112 2.23 -10.67 -15.72
N ALA A 113 3.39 -11.32 -15.63
CA ALA A 113 4.65 -10.65 -15.33
C ALA A 113 4.92 -9.50 -16.31
N GLY A 114 5.46 -8.39 -15.79
CA GLY A 114 5.72 -7.17 -16.58
C GLY A 114 4.54 -6.20 -16.64
N LEU A 115 3.47 -6.42 -15.88
CA LEU A 115 2.35 -5.49 -15.69
C LEU A 115 2.38 -4.89 -14.28
N ASP A 116 1.85 -3.67 -14.15
CA ASP A 116 1.62 -3.08 -12.83
C ASP A 116 0.54 -3.86 -12.08
N TYR A 117 0.83 -4.18 -10.83
CA TYR A 117 -0.08 -4.85 -9.92
C TYR A 117 -0.31 -4.01 -8.66
N TYR A 118 -1.57 -3.97 -8.24
CA TYR A 118 -2.00 -3.26 -7.04
C TYR A 118 -2.74 -4.22 -6.12
N LEU A 119 -2.43 -4.14 -4.82
CA LEU A 119 -3.16 -4.83 -3.76
C LEU A 119 -3.58 -3.80 -2.72
N MET A 120 -4.88 -3.76 -2.41
CA MET A 120 -5.44 -2.85 -1.42
C MET A 120 -6.11 -3.62 -0.29
N LEU A 121 -5.82 -3.19 0.94
CA LEU A 121 -6.49 -3.61 2.17
C LEU A 121 -7.07 -2.38 2.85
N TRP A 122 -8.33 -2.42 3.26
CA TRP A 122 -8.95 -1.28 3.91
C TRP A 122 -9.96 -1.69 4.98
N GLN A 123 -10.11 -0.82 5.97
CA GLN A 123 -11.20 -0.84 6.93
C GLN A 123 -11.67 0.60 7.13
N LYS A 124 -12.96 0.87 6.89
CA LYS A 124 -13.50 2.21 7.05
C LYS A 124 -14.98 2.17 7.43
N ASP A 125 -15.38 2.95 8.43
CA ASP A 125 -16.76 3.06 8.93
C ASP A 125 -17.42 1.71 9.25
N GLY A 126 -16.63 0.74 9.74
CA GLY A 126 -17.09 -0.62 10.07
C GLY A 126 -17.19 -1.59 8.89
N GLU A 127 -16.87 -1.16 7.67
CA GLU A 127 -16.70 -2.02 6.51
C GLU A 127 -15.21 -2.34 6.28
N SER A 128 -14.92 -3.45 5.62
CA SER A 128 -13.54 -3.82 5.25
C SER A 128 -13.50 -4.62 3.96
N GLY A 129 -12.35 -4.60 3.29
CA GLY A 129 -12.15 -5.29 2.03
C GLY A 129 -10.68 -5.55 1.71
N VAL A 130 -10.47 -6.57 0.89
CA VAL A 130 -9.17 -6.89 0.27
C VAL A 130 -9.42 -7.09 -1.21
N VAL A 131 -8.76 -6.27 -2.04
CA VAL A 131 -8.95 -6.26 -3.49
C VAL A 131 -7.63 -6.10 -4.22
N GLU A 132 -7.51 -6.71 -5.40
CA GLU A 132 -6.32 -6.66 -6.25
C GLU A 132 -6.65 -6.31 -7.71
N CYS A 133 -5.73 -5.63 -8.39
CA CYS A 133 -5.94 -5.25 -9.79
C CYS A 133 -4.61 -5.17 -10.57
N TYR A 134 -4.58 -5.83 -11.72
CA TYR A 134 -3.55 -5.60 -12.74
C TYR A 134 -3.98 -4.50 -13.73
N GLU A 135 -3.07 -3.55 -13.95
CA GLU A 135 -3.22 -2.41 -14.89
C GLU A 135 -4.55 -1.63 -14.75
N PRO A 136 -4.88 -1.07 -13.58
CA PRO A 136 -6.14 -0.37 -13.37
C PRO A 136 -6.37 0.80 -14.34
N TYR A 137 -5.30 1.50 -14.75
CA TYR A 137 -5.39 2.61 -15.70
C TYR A 137 -5.76 2.17 -17.11
N SER A 138 -5.24 1.03 -17.57
CA SER A 138 -5.55 0.50 -18.91
C SER A 138 -6.97 -0.05 -19.02
N ARG A 139 -7.62 -0.28 -17.87
CA ARG A 139 -8.99 -0.81 -17.77
C ARG A 139 -10.06 0.27 -17.62
N ASP A 140 -9.66 1.55 -17.56
CA ASP A 140 -10.55 2.68 -17.25
C ASP A 140 -11.33 2.48 -15.93
N ASP A 141 -10.75 1.76 -14.96
CA ASP A 141 -11.38 1.57 -13.66
C ASP A 141 -11.28 2.86 -12.83
N TYR A 142 -12.35 3.63 -12.87
CA TYR A 142 -12.44 4.93 -12.20
C TYR A 142 -12.23 4.83 -10.69
N ALA A 143 -12.69 3.76 -10.03
CA ALA A 143 -12.56 3.61 -8.59
C ALA A 143 -11.10 3.38 -8.20
N TRP A 144 -10.44 2.43 -8.88
CA TRP A 144 -9.01 2.18 -8.68
C TRP A 144 -8.16 3.41 -9.00
N ALA A 145 -8.36 4.04 -10.15
CA ALA A 145 -7.61 5.24 -10.54
C ALA A 145 -7.77 6.39 -9.54
N THR A 146 -8.99 6.56 -9.00
CA THR A 146 -9.28 7.57 -7.97
C THR A 146 -8.53 7.31 -6.67
N VAL A 147 -8.57 6.07 -6.16
CA VAL A 147 -7.88 5.71 -4.90
C VAL A 147 -6.37 5.85 -5.03
N ILE A 148 -5.80 5.33 -6.13
CA ILE A 148 -4.36 5.41 -6.39
C ILE A 148 -3.93 6.88 -6.50
N GLY A 149 -4.67 7.68 -7.29
CA GLY A 149 -4.38 9.11 -7.46
C GLY A 149 -4.44 9.89 -6.15
N ALA A 150 -5.44 9.65 -5.31
CA ALA A 150 -5.56 10.31 -4.01
C ALA A 150 -4.36 10.01 -3.09
N LEU A 151 -3.93 8.74 -2.99
CA LEU A 151 -2.78 8.37 -2.16
C LEU A 151 -1.46 8.94 -2.72
N GLN A 152 -1.30 9.01 -4.04
CA GLN A 152 -0.14 9.63 -4.69
C GLN A 152 -0.09 11.15 -4.47
N VAL A 153 -1.24 11.84 -4.53
CA VAL A 153 -1.31 13.28 -4.22
C VAL A 153 -0.88 13.52 -2.78
N LEU A 154 -1.42 12.73 -1.85
CA LEU A 154 -1.05 12.80 -0.43
C LEU A 154 0.45 12.54 -0.22
N SER A 155 1.05 11.57 -0.89
CA SER A 155 2.48 11.27 -0.74
C SER A 155 3.39 12.32 -1.37
N SER A 156 2.99 12.91 -2.51
CA SER A 156 3.83 13.82 -3.29
C SER A 156 4.29 15.07 -2.51
N GLN A 157 3.51 15.49 -1.52
CA GLN A 157 3.85 16.63 -0.66
C GLN A 157 5.06 16.37 0.23
N PHE A 158 5.40 15.09 0.45
CA PHE A 158 6.43 14.66 1.40
C PHE A 158 7.60 13.93 0.73
N GLU A 159 7.42 13.38 -0.47
CA GLU A 159 8.52 12.71 -1.19
C GLU A 159 9.69 13.66 -1.53
N TYR A 160 9.47 14.98 -1.62
CA TYR A 160 10.54 15.98 -1.78
C TYR A 160 11.47 16.12 -0.56
N ALA A 161 11.08 15.59 0.60
CA ALA A 161 11.88 15.62 1.83
C ALA A 161 12.87 14.44 1.95
N ILE A 162 12.77 13.43 1.08
CA ILE A 162 13.69 12.29 1.02
C ILE A 162 14.81 12.63 0.03
N LYS A 163 16.03 12.86 0.54
CA LYS A 163 17.25 13.09 -0.25
C LYS A 163 18.36 12.18 0.24
#